data_AF-A0A7L7VRH9-F1
#
_entry.id   AF-A0A7L7VRH9-F1
#
_cell.length_a   1.000
_cell.length_b   1.000
_cell.length_c   1.000
_cell.angle_alpha   90.00
_cell.angle_beta   90.00
_cell.angle_gamma   90.00
#
_symmetry.space_group_name_H-M   'P 1'
#
loop_
_entity.id
_entity.type
_entity.pdbx_description
1 polymer ?
#
loop_
_entity_poly.entity_id
_entity_poly.type
_entity_poly.pdbx_seq_one_letter_code
_entity_poly.pdbx_strand_id
1 'polypeptide(L)' 'MLKMLLCKKNVRHDWHVETTVDGGRYRQCARCGKYKTGGSGRNGNWAAPLGG' A
#
# COMPACT_ATOMS: atom_id res chain seq x y z
N MET A 1 20.34 2.37 4.45
CA MET A 1 19.68 2.93 5.65
C MET A 1 18.68 4.06 5.33
N LEU A 2 19.04 5.05 4.48
CA LEU A 2 18.17 6.20 4.14
C LEU A 2 16.76 5.82 3.65
N LYS A 3 16.68 4.79 2.79
CA LYS A 3 15.43 4.25 2.22
C LYS A 3 14.42 3.78 3.27
N MET A 4 14.86 3.32 4.43
CA MET A 4 14.00 2.88 5.53
C MET A 4 13.50 4.08 6.36
N LEU A 5 14.36 5.08 6.56
CA LEU A 5 14.01 6.35 7.21
C LEU A 5 12.95 7.13 6.40
N LEU A 6 13.07 7.14 5.08
CA LEU A 6 12.08 7.78 4.19
C LEU A 6 10.70 7.09 4.23
N CYS A 7 10.66 5.77 4.45
CA CYS A 7 9.41 5.02 4.69
C CYS A 7 8.78 5.46 6.01
N LYS A 8 9.59 5.48 7.09
CA LYS A 8 9.15 5.89 8.43
C LYS A 8 8.64 7.34 8.46
N LYS A 9 9.26 8.24 7.70
CA LYS A 9 8.85 9.66 7.59
C LYS A 9 7.70 9.90 6.61
N ASN A 10 7.11 8.83 6.03
CA ASN A 10 6.09 8.92 5.00
C ASN A 10 6.49 9.68 3.72
N VAL A 11 7.79 9.88 3.48
CA VAL A 11 8.31 10.65 2.33
C VAL A 11 8.38 9.78 1.08
N ARG A 12 8.89 8.54 1.21
CA ARG A 12 9.04 7.63 0.07
C ARG A 12 8.75 6.19 0.48
N HIS A 13 7.64 5.69 -0.03
CA HIS A 13 7.18 4.32 0.16
C HIS A 13 7.46 3.48 -1.07
N ASP A 14 7.73 2.20 -0.84
CA ASP A 14 7.92 1.19 -1.86
C ASP A 14 6.63 0.38 -1.96
N TRP A 15 5.68 0.89 -2.74
CA TRP A 15 4.33 0.34 -2.82
C TRP A 15 4.31 -0.91 -3.69
N HIS A 16 3.94 -2.02 -3.08
CA HIS A 16 3.58 -3.25 -3.77
C HIS A 16 2.06 -3.31 -3.91
N VAL A 17 1.59 -3.63 -5.11
CA VAL A 17 0.17 -3.84 -5.39
C VAL A 17 -0.10 -5.33 -5.27
N GLU A 18 -1.00 -5.69 -4.38
CA GLU A 18 -1.47 -7.06 -4.25
C GLU A 18 -2.95 -7.12 -4.59
N THR A 19 -3.35 -8.23 -5.21
CA THR A 19 -4.74 -8.51 -5.56
C THR A 19 -5.23 -9.59 -4.61
N THR A 20 -6.31 -9.31 -3.87
CA THR A 20 -6.99 -10.28 -3.02
C THR A 20 -7.71 -11.30 -3.89
N VAL A 21 -8.04 -12.44 -3.30
CA VAL A 21 -8.79 -13.52 -3.97
C VAL A 21 -10.16 -13.02 -4.44
N ASP A 22 -10.78 -12.09 -3.71
CA ASP A 22 -12.06 -11.45 -4.05
C ASP A 22 -11.96 -10.40 -5.17
N GLY A 23 -10.78 -10.21 -5.78
CA GLY A 23 -10.56 -9.21 -6.84
C GLY A 23 -10.33 -7.79 -6.33
N GLY A 24 -10.30 -7.59 -5.01
CA GLY A 24 -9.90 -6.33 -4.40
C GLY A 24 -8.41 -6.07 -4.63
N ARG A 25 -8.01 -4.83 -4.90
CA ARG A 25 -6.59 -4.48 -4.99
C ARG A 25 -6.20 -3.63 -3.81
N TYR A 26 -5.10 -3.96 -3.14
CA TYR A 26 -4.56 -3.12 -2.08
C TYR A 26 -3.10 -2.79 -2.36
N ARG A 27 -2.62 -1.71 -1.76
CA ARG A 27 -1.22 -1.30 -1.84
C ARG A 27 -0.59 -1.41 -0.46
N GLN A 28 0.42 -2.24 -0.32
CA GLN A 28 1.20 -2.37 0.90
C GLN A 28 2.64 -1.97 0.64
N CYS A 29 3.25 -1.24 1.57
CA CYS A 29 4.65 -0.90 1.49
C CYS A 29 5.51 -2.08 1.97
N ALA A 30 6.34 -2.67 1.09
CA ALA A 30 7.16 -3.83 1.42
C ALA A 30 8.23 -3.57 2.50
N ARG A 31 8.49 -2.29 2.83
CA ARG A 31 9.52 -1.92 3.83
C ARG A 31 8.96 -1.62 5.20
N CYS A 32 7.80 -0.97 5.29
CA CYS A 32 7.24 -0.55 6.58
C CYS A 32 5.83 -1.11 6.83
N GLY A 33 5.31 -1.99 5.97
CA GLY A 33 4.03 -2.68 6.15
C GLY A 33 2.80 -1.78 6.03
N LYS A 34 2.99 -0.47 5.84
CA LYS A 34 1.89 0.49 5.74
C LYS A 34 1.04 0.18 4.52
N TYR A 35 -0.27 0.13 4.70
CA TYR A 35 -1.22 0.02 3.60
C TYR A 35 -1.73 1.41 3.20
N LYS A 36 -2.04 1.58 1.92
CA LYS A 36 -2.73 2.77 1.41
C LYS A 36 -4.12 2.36 0.94
N THR A 37 -5.10 2.54 1.83
CA THR A 37 -6.53 2.46 1.52
C THR A 37 -6.97 3.80 0.95
N GLY A 38 -7.32 3.84 -0.33
CA GLY A 38 -7.87 5.04 -0.96
C GLY A 38 -6.84 5.96 -1.58
N GLY A 39 -6.69 5.83 -2.91
CA GLY A 39 -6.32 6.96 -3.76
C GLY A 39 -7.48 7.20 -4.71
N SER A 40 -8.06 8.40 -4.68
CA SER A 40 -9.01 8.90 -5.68
C SER A 40 -8.29 9.09 -7.02
N GLY A 41 -7.90 7.99 -7.65
CA GLY A 41 -7.19 7.98 -8.92
C GLY A 41 -7.94 7.10 -9.89
N ARG A 42 -8.93 7.68 -10.58
CA ARG A 42 -9.58 7.37 -11.87
C ARG A 42 -9.70 5.91 -12.40
N ASN A 43 -9.25 4.86 -11.71
CA ASN A 43 -9.10 3.53 -12.30
C ASN A 43 -8.94 2.39 -11.26
N GLY A 44 -9.99 2.12 -10.47
CA GLY A 44 -10.15 0.80 -9.81
C GLY A 44 -10.51 0.82 -8.33
N ASN A 45 -11.30 -0.18 -7.92
CA ASN A 45 -11.71 -0.45 -6.54
C ASN A 45 -10.50 -0.89 -5.69
N TRP A 46 -9.97 0.03 -4.89
CA TRP A 46 -8.92 -0.28 -3.92
C TRP A 46 -9.56 -0.83 -2.64
N ALA A 47 -9.29 -2.10 -2.32
CA ALA A 47 -9.72 -2.73 -1.08
C ALA A 47 -8.74 -2.44 0.06
N ALA A 48 -9.23 -2.49 1.31
CA ALA A 48 -8.37 -2.63 2.47
C ALA A 48 -7.94 -4.10 2.59
N PRO A 49 -6.71 -4.42 3.02
CA PRO A 49 -6.35 -5.80 3.32
C PRO A 49 -7.30 -6.34 4.40
N LEU A 50 -8.00 -7.44 4.08
CA LEU A 50 -8.85 -8.17 5.01
C LEU A 50 -7.94 -8.96 5.97
N GLY A 51 -7.41 -8.28 6.98
CA GLY A 51 -6.51 -8.90 7.95
C GLY A 51 -5.86 -7.86 8.86
N GLY A 52 -6.61 -7.43 9.87
CA GLY A 52 -6.11 -6.78 11.08
C GLY A 52 -6.45 -7.65 12.27
#